data_AF-A0ABD4SWJ9-F1
#
_entry.id   AF-A0ABD4SWJ9-F1
#
_cell.length_a   1.000
_cell.length_b   1.000
_cell.length_c   1.000
_cell.angle_alpha   90.00
_cell.angle_beta   90.00
_cell.angle_gamma   90.00
#
_symmetry.space_group_name_H-M   'P 1'
#
loop_
_entity.id
_entity.type
_entity.pdbx_description
1 polymer ?
#
loop_
_entity_poly.entity_id
_entity_poly.type
_entity_poly.pdbx_seq_one_letter_code
_entity_poly.pdbx_strand_id
1 'polypeptide(L)'
;PPVSRLPSILRQWGEALPLTGTCPASRYLTGRGLALENWPADLRCHPALPYWIEASGKPVVLCRTPALLGLVRDKTGAITGLHRTWMDGSTGPVGKARLVDPATGECLPARKLVSVTPGATTGAAIRLAAPDNGRLGLAEGIETALACHLASGLPVWSCISAHGMESVRLPDDVQSVWIFGDHDASGTGQKVANRLAARLHGEGRQVRVLLPSRPGMDWCDVLNTSEGGEA
;
A
#
# COMPACT_ATOMS: atom_id res chain seq x y z
N PRO A 1 -1.46 16.31 25.22
CA PRO A 1 -1.35 16.03 23.76
C PRO A 1 -0.92 14.57 23.58
N PRO A 2 -1.44 13.83 22.58
CA PRO A 2 -1.01 12.47 22.35
C PRO A 2 0.49 12.44 21.99
N VAL A 3 1.24 11.55 22.62
CA VAL A 3 2.68 11.38 22.37
C VAL A 3 2.88 10.91 20.93
N SER A 4 3.77 11.57 20.19
CA SER A 4 4.10 11.20 18.81
C SER A 4 4.65 9.79 18.74
N ARG A 5 4.12 8.98 17.82
CA ARG A 5 4.61 7.62 17.53
C ARG A 5 5.79 7.60 16.56
N LEU A 6 6.26 8.77 16.11
CA LEU A 6 7.36 8.88 15.15
C LEU A 6 8.64 8.14 15.60
N PRO A 7 9.12 8.23 16.85
CA PRO A 7 10.31 7.46 17.27
C PRO A 7 10.13 5.94 17.13
N SER A 8 8.94 5.43 17.43
CA SER A 8 8.63 4.00 17.30
C SER A 8 8.54 3.55 15.83
N ILE A 9 8.01 4.43 14.96
CA ILE A 9 7.97 4.21 13.51
C ILE A 9 9.38 4.18 12.94
N LEU A 10 10.21 5.18 13.28
CA LEU A 10 11.60 5.26 12.80
C LEU A 10 12.44 4.08 13.28
N ARG A 11 12.24 3.62 14.52
CA ARG A 11 12.91 2.40 15.03
C ARG A 11 12.53 1.17 14.20
N GLN A 12 11.24 0.89 14.02
CA GLN A 12 10.77 -0.23 13.18
C GLN A 12 11.28 -0.12 11.74
N TRP A 13 11.33 1.09 11.18
CA TRP A 13 11.84 1.33 9.84
C TRP A 13 13.36 1.07 9.74
N GLY A 14 14.12 1.45 10.75
CA GLY A 14 15.57 1.22 10.83
C GLY A 14 15.94 -0.25 11.06
N GLU A 15 15.10 -1.00 11.77
CA GLU A 15 15.23 -2.46 11.97
C GLU A 15 14.87 -3.26 10.70
N ALA A 16 14.17 -2.64 9.74
CA ALA A 16 13.78 -3.27 8.50
C ALA A 16 14.83 -3.08 7.39
N LEU A 17 14.94 -4.08 6.54
CA LEU A 17 15.91 -4.14 5.45
C LEU A 17 15.25 -3.79 4.11
N PRO A 18 15.99 -3.22 3.14
CA PRO A 18 15.52 -3.08 1.77
C PRO A 18 15.00 -4.41 1.21
N LEU A 19 14.08 -4.33 0.26
CA LEU A 19 13.62 -5.50 -0.48
C LEU A 19 14.74 -5.97 -1.43
N THR A 20 15.08 -7.25 -1.38
CA THR A 20 16.22 -7.86 -2.10
C THR A 20 15.80 -8.96 -3.10
N GLY A 21 14.51 -9.19 -3.29
CA GLY A 21 14.01 -10.33 -4.07
C GLY A 21 13.89 -11.64 -3.26
N THR A 22 14.75 -11.83 -2.26
CA THR A 22 14.83 -13.09 -1.48
C THR A 22 14.13 -13.05 -0.13
N CYS A 23 13.94 -11.85 0.44
CA CYS A 23 13.25 -11.70 1.72
C CYS A 23 11.75 -12.08 1.62
N PRO A 24 11.08 -12.46 2.72
CA PRO A 24 9.66 -12.86 2.69
C PRO A 24 8.73 -11.83 2.03
N ALA A 25 8.98 -10.52 2.21
CA ALA A 25 8.22 -9.46 1.57
C ALA A 25 8.34 -9.47 0.05
N SER A 26 9.56 -9.59 -0.47
CA SER A 26 9.79 -9.71 -1.90
C SER A 26 9.17 -11.00 -2.44
N ARG A 27 9.36 -12.13 -1.76
CA ARG A 27 8.78 -13.43 -2.17
C ARG A 27 7.26 -13.39 -2.23
N TYR A 28 6.61 -12.71 -1.27
CA TYR A 28 5.17 -12.48 -1.28
C TYR A 28 4.73 -11.68 -2.51
N LEU A 29 5.41 -10.56 -2.80
CA LEU A 29 5.10 -9.73 -3.97
C LEU A 29 5.38 -10.46 -5.28
N THR A 30 6.53 -11.13 -5.42
CA THR A 30 6.87 -11.96 -6.58
C THR A 30 5.86 -13.11 -6.78
N GLY A 31 5.42 -13.77 -5.72
CA GLY A 31 4.39 -14.81 -5.78
C GLY A 31 3.02 -14.29 -6.24
N ARG A 32 2.80 -12.97 -6.20
CA ARG A 32 1.63 -12.28 -6.77
C ARG A 32 1.84 -11.82 -8.23
N GLY A 33 2.97 -12.17 -8.85
CA GLY A 33 3.37 -11.67 -10.18
C GLY A 33 4.05 -10.31 -10.15
N LEU A 34 4.37 -9.75 -8.97
CA LEU A 34 4.89 -8.40 -8.80
C LEU A 34 6.41 -8.39 -8.62
N ALA A 35 7.13 -9.06 -9.51
CA ALA A 35 8.58 -9.03 -9.53
C ALA A 35 9.07 -7.71 -10.12
N LEU A 36 9.95 -7.00 -9.40
CA LEU A 36 10.54 -5.74 -9.84
C LEU A 36 12.06 -5.89 -9.89
N GLU A 37 12.69 -5.29 -10.90
CA GLU A 37 14.15 -5.13 -10.96
C GLU A 37 14.63 -4.19 -9.85
N ASN A 38 13.89 -3.09 -9.65
CA ASN A 38 14.19 -2.06 -8.66
C ASN A 38 13.02 -1.95 -7.68
N TRP A 39 13.25 -2.35 -6.43
CA TRP A 39 12.23 -2.25 -5.40
C TRP A 39 12.09 -0.81 -4.87
N PRO A 40 10.87 -0.33 -4.57
CA PRO A 40 10.67 1.00 -4.01
C PRO A 40 11.39 1.20 -2.67
N ALA A 41 12.08 2.34 -2.51
CA ALA A 41 12.81 2.67 -1.28
C ALA A 41 11.88 2.83 -0.05
N ASP A 42 10.62 3.22 -0.27
CA ASP A 42 9.60 3.32 0.78
C ASP A 42 8.94 1.96 1.11
N LEU A 43 9.42 0.86 0.53
CA LEU A 43 9.11 -0.51 0.97
C LEU A 43 10.31 -1.20 1.60
N ARG A 44 10.09 -1.90 2.71
CA ARG A 44 11.11 -2.69 3.41
C ARG A 44 10.56 -3.99 3.97
N CYS A 45 11.43 -4.96 4.21
CA CYS A 45 11.13 -6.19 4.90
C CYS A 45 11.65 -6.14 6.34
N HIS A 46 10.76 -6.19 7.31
CA HIS A 46 11.13 -6.40 8.70
C HIS A 46 11.20 -7.90 9.00
N PRO A 47 12.27 -8.44 9.59
CA PRO A 47 12.45 -9.89 9.75
C PRO A 47 11.53 -10.51 10.83
N ALA A 48 11.21 -9.78 11.91
CA ALA A 48 10.42 -10.31 13.02
C ALA A 48 9.60 -9.21 13.73
N LEU A 49 8.62 -8.63 13.02
CA LEU A 49 7.84 -7.50 13.52
C LEU A 49 6.81 -7.97 14.55
N PRO A 50 6.72 -7.38 15.75
CA PRO A 50 5.73 -7.79 16.73
C PRO A 50 4.32 -7.40 16.29
N TYR A 51 3.41 -8.37 16.28
CA TYR A 51 1.99 -8.13 16.11
C TYR A 51 1.33 -8.01 17.49
N TRP A 52 0.69 -6.87 17.74
CA TRP A 52 0.08 -6.57 19.03
C TRP A 52 -1.44 -6.70 18.96
N ILE A 53 -2.03 -7.22 20.03
CA ILE A 53 -3.47 -7.20 20.31
C ILE A 53 -3.72 -6.48 21.63
N GLU A 54 -4.97 -6.11 21.88
CA GLU A 54 -5.40 -5.62 23.18
C GLU A 54 -6.07 -6.78 23.93
N ALA A 55 -5.55 -7.11 25.11
CA ALA A 55 -6.11 -8.14 25.98
C ALA A 55 -6.24 -7.55 27.39
N SER A 56 -7.46 -7.58 27.94
CA SER A 56 -7.76 -7.01 29.27
C SER A 56 -7.28 -5.55 29.45
N GLY A 57 -7.45 -4.73 28.41
CA GLY A 57 -7.05 -3.31 28.40
C GLY A 57 -5.54 -3.07 28.33
N LYS A 58 -4.74 -4.10 28.02
CA LYS A 58 -3.28 -4.00 27.89
C LYS A 58 -2.80 -4.49 26.53
N PRO A 59 -1.77 -3.85 25.94
CA PRO A 59 -1.16 -4.33 24.71
C PRO A 59 -0.34 -5.59 24.98
N VAL A 60 -0.61 -6.67 24.24
CA VAL A 60 0.10 -7.95 24.32
C VAL A 60 0.66 -8.31 22.94
N VAL A 61 1.90 -8.79 22.89
CA VAL A 61 2.48 -9.34 21.66
C VAL A 61 1.90 -10.73 21.42
N LEU A 62 1.16 -10.87 20.33
CA LEU A 62 0.63 -12.17 19.90
C LEU A 62 1.72 -13.03 19.26
N CYS A 63 2.50 -12.45 18.36
CA CYS A 63 3.57 -13.15 17.66
C CYS A 63 4.61 -12.16 17.10
N ARG A 64 5.73 -12.68 16.62
CA ARG A 64 6.73 -11.97 15.81
C ARG A 64 6.94 -12.74 14.52
N THR A 65 6.68 -12.11 13.39
CA THR A 65 6.81 -12.73 12.06
C THR A 65 7.31 -11.69 11.05
N PRO A 66 7.88 -12.08 9.90
CA PRO A 66 8.26 -11.13 8.87
C PRO A 66 7.10 -10.20 8.47
N ALA A 67 7.42 -8.96 8.11
CA ALA A 67 6.43 -7.99 7.67
C ALA A 67 6.93 -7.14 6.50
N LEU A 68 6.06 -6.92 5.52
CA LEU A 68 6.21 -5.86 4.52
C LEU A 68 5.84 -4.53 5.18
N LEU A 69 6.79 -3.62 5.22
CA LEU A 69 6.63 -2.26 5.68
C LEU A 69 6.48 -1.32 4.49
N GLY A 70 5.57 -0.37 4.60
CA GLY A 70 5.43 0.75 3.67
C GLY A 70 5.43 2.07 4.42
N LEU A 71 6.40 2.93 4.13
CA LEU A 71 6.51 4.23 4.77
C LEU A 71 5.47 5.19 4.17
N VAL A 72 4.70 5.86 5.03
CA VAL A 72 3.63 6.77 4.60
C VAL A 72 4.11 8.20 4.72
N ARG A 73 3.97 8.97 3.64
CA ARG A 73 4.47 10.33 3.53
C ARG A 73 3.38 11.32 3.12
N ASP A 74 3.36 12.50 3.74
CA ASP A 74 2.51 13.60 3.29
C ASP A 74 3.03 14.23 1.99
N LYS A 75 2.37 15.30 1.49
CA LYS A 75 2.77 16.00 0.26
C LYS A 75 4.20 16.57 0.29
N THR A 76 4.72 16.93 1.46
CA THR A 76 6.07 17.49 1.64
C THR A 76 7.15 16.41 1.69
N GLY A 77 6.75 15.14 1.84
CA GLY A 77 7.66 14.01 1.97
C GLY A 77 7.94 13.62 3.43
N ALA A 78 7.37 14.33 4.40
CA ALA A 78 7.51 14.02 5.81
C ALA A 78 6.80 12.71 6.17
N ILE A 79 7.39 11.94 7.07
CA ILE A 79 6.85 10.65 7.51
C ILE A 79 5.64 10.88 8.41
N THR A 80 4.48 10.35 8.00
CA THR A 80 3.22 10.47 8.75
C THR A 80 2.71 9.14 9.27
N GLY A 81 3.26 8.03 8.80
CA GLY A 81 2.87 6.71 9.27
C GLY A 81 3.71 5.58 8.72
N LEU A 82 3.33 4.36 9.13
CA LEU A 82 3.91 3.11 8.69
C LEU A 82 2.79 2.10 8.46
N HIS A 83 2.62 1.70 7.20
CA HIS A 83 1.79 0.56 6.83
C HIS A 83 2.57 -0.73 7.09
N ARG A 84 1.92 -1.71 7.70
CA ARG A 84 2.53 -3.00 8.09
C ARG A 84 1.64 -4.12 7.60
N THR A 85 2.21 -5.05 6.85
CA THR A 85 1.56 -6.31 6.46
C THR A 85 2.39 -7.45 7.00
N TRP A 86 1.88 -8.17 7.99
CA TRP A 86 2.54 -9.37 8.51
C TRP A 86 2.35 -10.53 7.54
N MET A 87 3.39 -11.31 7.36
CA MET A 87 3.45 -12.41 6.42
C MET A 87 3.65 -13.72 7.17
N ASP A 88 3.26 -14.80 6.51
CA ASP A 88 3.66 -16.13 6.92
C ASP A 88 5.19 -16.25 6.84
N GLY A 89 5.80 -16.79 7.90
CA GLY A 89 7.24 -17.01 7.99
C GLY A 89 7.70 -18.32 7.33
N SER A 90 6.77 -19.07 6.72
CA SER A 90 7.07 -20.37 6.11
C SER A 90 8.03 -20.28 4.91
N THR A 91 8.76 -21.36 4.68
CA THR A 91 9.68 -21.52 3.55
C THR A 91 8.97 -21.79 2.23
N GLY A 92 7.66 -22.09 2.25
CA GLY A 92 6.80 -22.29 1.08
C GLY A 92 6.30 -20.98 0.45
N PRO A 93 5.23 -21.01 -0.36
CA PRO A 93 4.59 -19.80 -0.87
C PRO A 93 4.24 -18.84 0.27
N VAL A 94 4.82 -17.63 0.22
CA VAL A 94 4.61 -16.65 1.29
C VAL A 94 3.25 -15.99 1.06
N GLY A 95 2.37 -16.11 2.05
CA GLY A 95 1.10 -15.39 2.11
C GLY A 95 1.11 -14.32 3.20
N LYS A 96 -0.01 -13.60 3.34
CA LYS A 96 -0.27 -12.81 4.54
C LYS A 96 -0.40 -13.75 5.75
N ALA A 97 0.07 -13.31 6.91
CA ALA A 97 -0.02 -14.11 8.13
C ALA A 97 -1.49 -14.39 8.48
N ARG A 98 -1.81 -15.65 8.78
CA ARG A 98 -3.09 -16.01 9.41
C ARG A 98 -2.98 -15.75 10.90
N LEU A 99 -3.58 -14.67 11.36
CA LEU A 99 -3.56 -14.25 12.76
C LEU A 99 -4.93 -14.52 13.38
N VAL A 100 -4.94 -15.10 14.58
CA VAL A 100 -6.17 -15.46 15.30
C VAL A 100 -6.04 -14.97 16.72
N ASP A 101 -7.10 -14.35 17.24
CA ASP A 101 -7.17 -13.99 18.65
C ASP A 101 -7.32 -15.26 19.49
N PRO A 102 -6.41 -15.53 20.44
CA PRO A 102 -6.45 -16.77 21.21
C PRO A 102 -7.63 -16.84 22.20
N ALA A 103 -8.22 -15.71 22.57
CA ALA A 103 -9.36 -15.67 23.50
C ALA A 103 -10.70 -15.81 22.77
N THR A 104 -10.86 -15.16 21.61
CA THR A 104 -12.14 -15.17 20.87
C THR A 104 -12.17 -16.16 19.70
N GLY A 105 -11.01 -16.61 19.21
CA GLY A 105 -10.89 -17.42 18.00
C GLY A 105 -11.11 -16.63 16.70
N GLU A 106 -11.27 -15.32 16.77
CA GLU A 106 -11.54 -14.48 15.60
C GLU A 106 -10.29 -14.28 14.74
N CYS A 107 -10.48 -14.25 13.42
CA CYS A 107 -9.44 -13.87 12.48
C CYS A 107 -9.10 -12.38 12.63
N LEU A 108 -7.83 -12.08 12.85
CA LEU A 108 -7.32 -10.74 13.00
C LEU A 108 -6.73 -10.21 11.67
N PRO A 109 -6.81 -8.89 11.41
CA PRO A 109 -6.27 -8.33 10.18
C PRO A 109 -4.74 -8.45 10.13
N ALA A 110 -4.23 -9.08 9.08
CA ALA A 110 -2.78 -9.15 8.80
C ALA A 110 -2.16 -7.80 8.44
N ARG A 111 -2.96 -6.73 8.34
CA ARG A 111 -2.53 -5.38 7.97
C ARG A 111 -2.89 -4.38 9.07
N LYS A 112 -1.95 -3.50 9.45
CA LYS A 112 -2.21 -2.37 10.35
C LYS A 112 -1.45 -1.13 9.92
N LEU A 113 -2.15 0.00 9.90
CA LEU A 113 -1.56 1.32 9.75
C LEU A 113 -1.27 1.90 11.14
N VAL A 114 -0.08 2.46 11.35
CA VAL A 114 0.21 3.33 12.50
C VAL A 114 0.55 4.72 11.98
N SER A 115 -0.13 5.73 12.50
CA SER A 115 0.16 7.14 12.19
C SER A 115 1.01 7.77 13.29
N VAL A 116 1.81 8.80 12.97
CA VAL A 116 2.61 9.54 13.97
C VAL A 116 1.72 10.17 15.05
N THR A 117 0.58 10.73 14.64
CA THR A 117 -0.52 11.21 15.49
C THR A 117 -1.86 10.85 14.84
N PRO A 118 -2.98 10.82 15.58
CA PRO A 118 -4.30 10.60 14.97
C PRO A 118 -4.55 11.54 13.79
N GLY A 119 -4.98 10.99 12.65
CA GLY A 119 -5.26 11.76 11.43
C GLY A 119 -4.04 12.16 10.59
N ALA A 120 -2.81 11.94 11.04
CA ALA A 120 -1.61 12.39 10.30
C ALA A 120 -1.46 11.79 8.89
N THR A 121 -2.07 10.62 8.64
CA THR A 121 -2.02 9.95 7.33
C THR A 121 -3.09 10.46 6.35
N THR A 122 -3.97 11.37 6.76
CA THR A 122 -4.93 12.01 5.85
C THR A 122 -4.19 12.84 4.82
N GLY A 123 -4.44 12.58 3.54
CA GLY A 123 -3.71 13.20 2.44
C GLY A 123 -2.31 12.67 2.18
N ALA A 124 -1.90 11.60 2.86
CA ALA A 124 -0.60 10.95 2.70
C ALA A 124 -0.69 9.69 1.82
N ALA A 125 0.45 9.23 1.33
CA ALA A 125 0.56 8.03 0.50
C ALA A 125 1.90 7.32 0.74
N ILE A 126 1.98 6.05 0.34
CA ILE A 126 3.25 5.32 0.19
C ILE A 126 3.76 5.58 -1.22
N ARG A 127 4.93 6.20 -1.34
CA ARG A 127 5.46 6.66 -2.62
C ARG A 127 6.32 5.58 -3.26
N LEU A 128 5.75 4.77 -4.16
CA LEU A 128 6.45 3.62 -4.74
C LEU A 128 7.42 4.03 -5.86
N ALA A 129 7.17 5.16 -6.51
CA ALA A 129 8.10 5.83 -7.40
C ALA A 129 7.98 7.35 -7.27
N ALA A 130 9.03 8.10 -7.64
CA ALA A 130 8.92 9.54 -7.79
C ALA A 130 8.03 9.86 -9.01
N PRO A 131 7.22 10.93 -8.98
CA PRO A 131 6.55 11.42 -10.18
C PRO A 131 7.56 11.66 -11.31
N ASP A 132 7.16 11.38 -12.54
CA ASP A 132 8.00 11.52 -13.73
C ASP A 132 7.32 12.45 -14.73
N ASN A 133 7.96 13.59 -15.04
CA ASN A 133 7.43 14.62 -15.94
C ASN A 133 5.98 15.02 -15.57
N GLY A 134 5.73 15.19 -14.26
CA GLY A 134 4.41 15.54 -13.73
C GLY A 134 3.34 14.44 -13.86
N ARG A 135 3.71 13.21 -14.23
CA ARG A 135 2.80 12.06 -14.31
C ARG A 135 2.84 11.26 -13.02
N LEU A 136 1.67 10.80 -12.57
CA LEU A 136 1.55 9.94 -11.40
C LEU A 136 0.31 9.05 -11.47
N GLY A 137 0.48 7.77 -11.16
CA GLY A 137 -0.58 6.81 -10.89
C GLY A 137 -0.92 6.73 -9.40
N LEU A 138 -2.21 6.57 -9.10
CA LEU A 138 -2.72 6.39 -7.74
C LEU A 138 -3.56 5.12 -7.68
N ALA A 139 -3.29 4.28 -6.70
CA ALA A 139 -4.10 3.10 -6.39
C ALA A 139 -4.32 2.99 -4.88
N GLU A 140 -5.30 2.20 -4.46
CA GLU A 140 -5.58 2.00 -3.04
C GLU A 140 -4.43 1.25 -2.34
N GLY A 141 -4.15 0.02 -2.77
CA GLY A 141 -3.16 -0.86 -2.13
C GLY A 141 -1.76 -0.81 -2.73
N ILE A 142 -0.77 -1.32 -1.99
CA ILE A 142 0.61 -1.49 -2.49
C ILE A 142 0.63 -2.47 -3.65
N GLU A 143 -0.02 -3.62 -3.50
CA GLU A 143 -0.02 -4.67 -4.52
C GLU A 143 -0.69 -4.18 -5.82
N THR A 144 -1.84 -3.50 -5.69
CA THR A 144 -2.55 -2.88 -6.81
C THR A 144 -1.67 -1.85 -7.52
N ALA A 145 -1.07 -0.93 -6.76
CA ALA A 145 -0.21 0.10 -7.32
C ALA A 145 0.96 -0.52 -8.11
N LEU A 146 1.65 -1.50 -7.52
CA LEU A 146 2.77 -2.19 -8.19
C LEU A 146 2.33 -2.92 -9.46
N ALA A 147 1.14 -3.55 -9.46
CA ALA A 147 0.60 -4.18 -10.65
C ALA A 147 0.36 -3.16 -11.77
N CYS A 148 -0.21 -2.00 -11.42
CA CYS A 148 -0.43 -0.90 -12.37
C CYS A 148 0.89 -0.31 -12.87
N HIS A 149 1.93 -0.21 -12.02
CA HIS A 149 3.25 0.21 -12.44
C HIS A 149 3.84 -0.72 -13.50
N LEU A 150 3.80 -2.03 -13.24
CA LEU A 150 4.29 -3.05 -14.17
C LEU A 150 3.50 -3.04 -15.49
N ALA A 151 2.18 -2.88 -15.44
CA ALA A 151 1.34 -2.89 -16.64
C ALA A 151 1.43 -1.61 -17.48
N SER A 152 1.64 -0.44 -16.85
CA SER A 152 1.55 0.86 -17.53
C SER A 152 2.88 1.60 -17.69
N GLY A 153 3.92 1.20 -16.96
CA GLY A 153 5.18 1.93 -16.85
C GLY A 153 5.09 3.27 -16.11
N LEU A 154 3.92 3.67 -15.58
CA LEU A 154 3.75 4.94 -14.86
C LEU A 154 4.34 4.85 -13.45
N PRO A 155 4.92 5.94 -12.92
CA PRO A 155 5.23 5.99 -11.48
C PRO A 155 3.92 5.95 -10.70
N VAL A 156 3.89 5.20 -9.58
CA VAL A 156 2.65 4.98 -8.81
C VAL A 156 2.83 5.21 -7.33
N TRP A 157 1.78 5.67 -6.65
CA TRP A 157 1.67 5.70 -5.20
C TRP A 157 0.50 4.84 -4.71
N SER A 158 0.64 4.29 -3.51
CA SER A 158 -0.46 3.64 -2.79
C SER A 158 -1.06 4.59 -1.76
N CYS A 159 -2.36 4.81 -1.86
CA CYS A 159 -3.12 5.66 -0.95
C CYS A 159 -3.57 4.93 0.33
N ILE A 160 -3.18 3.66 0.52
CA ILE A 160 -3.37 2.81 1.70
C ILE A 160 -4.82 2.33 1.91
N SER A 161 -5.81 3.17 1.61
CA SER A 161 -7.24 2.87 1.77
C SER A 161 -8.10 3.76 0.86
N ALA A 162 -9.38 3.40 0.73
CA ALA A 162 -10.40 4.24 0.08
C ALA A 162 -10.43 5.69 0.62
N HIS A 163 -10.35 5.88 1.94
CA HIS A 163 -10.28 7.22 2.52
C HIS A 163 -8.99 7.96 2.14
N GLY A 164 -7.87 7.24 2.07
CA GLY A 164 -6.62 7.80 1.57
C GLY A 164 -6.73 8.23 0.12
N MET A 165 -7.40 7.44 -0.74
CA MET A 165 -7.68 7.81 -2.13
C MET A 165 -8.45 9.13 -2.19
N GLU A 166 -9.52 9.29 -1.43
CA GLU A 166 -10.31 10.53 -1.45
C GLU A 166 -9.51 11.75 -0.96
N SER A 167 -8.63 11.56 0.02
CA SER A 167 -7.94 12.66 0.71
C SER A 167 -6.54 13.00 0.18
N VAL A 168 -5.91 12.13 -0.62
CA VAL A 168 -4.51 12.23 -1.05
C VAL A 168 -4.15 13.62 -1.58
N ARG A 169 -3.06 14.20 -1.09
CA ARG A 169 -2.56 15.49 -1.55
C ARG A 169 -1.30 15.27 -2.39
N LEU A 170 -1.35 15.77 -3.62
CA LEU A 170 -0.26 15.60 -4.56
C LEU A 170 0.66 16.83 -4.53
N PRO A 171 1.97 16.65 -4.77
CA PRO A 171 2.88 17.74 -5.08
C PRO A 171 2.37 18.61 -6.24
N ASP A 172 2.78 19.87 -6.26
CA ASP A 172 2.26 20.87 -7.21
C ASP A 172 2.77 20.62 -8.65
N ASP A 173 3.89 19.92 -8.80
CA ASP A 173 4.49 19.53 -10.08
C ASP A 173 3.78 18.36 -10.77
N VAL A 174 2.86 17.67 -10.09
CA VAL A 174 2.07 16.57 -10.67
C VAL A 174 0.89 17.11 -11.47
N GLN A 175 0.96 17.09 -12.80
CA GLN A 175 -0.09 17.67 -13.65
C GLN A 175 -1.06 16.62 -14.23
N SER A 176 -0.58 15.39 -14.43
CA SER A 176 -1.35 14.32 -15.07
C SER A 176 -1.46 13.11 -14.14
N VAL A 177 -2.69 12.74 -13.80
CA VAL A 177 -2.98 11.73 -12.78
C VAL A 177 -3.79 10.59 -13.37
N TRP A 178 -3.32 9.37 -13.14
CA TRP A 178 -4.04 8.14 -13.44
C TRP A 178 -4.56 7.55 -12.14
N ILE A 179 -5.86 7.34 -12.05
CA ILE A 179 -6.51 6.74 -10.89
C ILE A 179 -6.85 5.31 -11.28
N PHE A 180 -6.14 4.36 -10.68
CA PHE A 180 -6.40 2.93 -10.83
C PHE A 180 -7.39 2.51 -9.74
N GLY A 181 -8.67 2.47 -10.12
CA GLY A 181 -9.74 2.03 -9.24
C GLY A 181 -9.89 0.51 -9.23
N ASP A 182 -10.43 -0.02 -8.14
CA ASP A 182 -10.86 -1.40 -8.08
C ASP A 182 -12.25 -1.54 -8.72
N HIS A 183 -12.43 -2.55 -9.59
CA HIS A 183 -13.71 -2.86 -10.20
C HIS A 183 -14.53 -3.81 -9.30
N ASP A 184 -14.90 -3.33 -8.12
CA ASP A 184 -15.70 -4.11 -7.17
C ASP A 184 -17.20 -4.13 -7.53
N ALA A 185 -17.88 -5.23 -7.20
CA ALA A 185 -19.30 -5.41 -7.51
C ALA A 185 -20.23 -4.43 -6.73
N SER A 186 -19.72 -3.81 -5.66
CA SER A 186 -20.46 -2.84 -4.85
C SER A 186 -20.44 -1.42 -5.44
N GLY A 187 -19.56 -1.19 -6.42
CA GLY A 187 -19.26 0.11 -7.01
C GLY A 187 -18.59 1.09 -6.05
N THR A 188 -18.03 0.63 -4.93
CA THR A 188 -17.44 1.51 -3.91
C THR A 188 -16.13 2.11 -4.41
N GLY A 189 -15.23 1.28 -4.95
CA GLY A 189 -13.98 1.71 -5.59
C GLY A 189 -14.23 2.69 -6.73
N GLN A 190 -15.27 2.47 -7.54
CA GLN A 190 -15.65 3.40 -8.60
C GLN A 190 -16.05 4.78 -8.07
N LYS A 191 -16.88 4.82 -7.03
CA LYS A 191 -17.34 6.08 -6.42
C LYS A 191 -16.16 6.85 -5.86
N VAL A 192 -15.24 6.17 -5.17
CA VAL A 192 -14.02 6.75 -4.63
C VAL A 192 -13.13 7.32 -5.74
N ALA A 193 -12.89 6.54 -6.80
CA ALA A 193 -12.08 6.98 -7.94
C ALA A 193 -12.69 8.20 -8.63
N ASN A 194 -14.01 8.21 -8.85
CA ASN A 194 -14.71 9.34 -9.48
C ASN A 194 -14.69 10.61 -8.61
N ARG A 195 -14.84 10.48 -7.28
CA ARG A 195 -14.72 11.62 -6.35
C ARG A 195 -13.32 12.21 -6.36
N LEU A 196 -12.30 11.35 -6.33
CA LEU A 196 -10.90 11.79 -6.46
C LEU A 196 -10.69 12.50 -7.81
N ALA A 197 -11.23 11.95 -8.90
CA ALA A 197 -11.10 12.54 -10.22
C ALA A 197 -11.72 13.94 -10.28
N ALA A 198 -12.95 14.10 -9.78
CA ALA A 198 -13.63 15.39 -9.73
C ALA A 198 -12.83 16.43 -8.93
N ARG A 199 -12.28 16.03 -7.76
CA ARG A 199 -11.45 16.92 -6.94
C ARG A 199 -10.18 17.34 -7.67
N LEU A 200 -9.41 16.40 -8.22
CA LEU A 200 -8.14 16.70 -8.90
C LEU A 200 -8.36 17.52 -10.17
N HIS A 201 -9.48 17.30 -10.87
CA HIS A 201 -9.87 18.15 -12.00
C HIS A 201 -10.19 19.58 -11.56
N GLY A 202 -10.89 19.75 -10.44
CA GLY A 202 -11.12 21.07 -9.81
C GLY A 202 -9.82 21.75 -9.33
N GLU A 203 -8.77 20.98 -9.05
CA GLU A 203 -7.42 21.49 -8.78
C GLU A 203 -6.63 21.84 -10.07
N GLY A 204 -7.24 21.71 -11.25
CA GLY A 204 -6.61 22.03 -12.54
C GLY A 204 -5.74 20.91 -13.14
N ARG A 205 -5.84 19.68 -12.62
CA ARG A 205 -5.05 18.54 -13.10
C ARG A 205 -5.77 17.77 -14.21
N GLN A 206 -5.00 17.15 -15.10
CA GLN A 206 -5.52 16.19 -16.07
C GLN A 206 -5.70 14.85 -15.38
N VAL A 207 -6.90 14.25 -15.46
CA VAL A 207 -7.20 13.02 -14.73
C VAL A 207 -7.77 11.96 -15.66
N ARG A 208 -7.29 10.71 -15.50
CA ARG A 208 -7.86 9.52 -16.16
C ARG A 208 -8.19 8.48 -15.10
N VAL A 209 -9.40 7.96 -15.12
CA VAL A 209 -9.79 6.83 -14.27
C VAL A 209 -9.69 5.56 -15.11
N LEU A 210 -8.94 4.58 -14.60
CA LEU A 210 -8.76 3.27 -15.21
C LEU A 210 -9.30 2.21 -14.25
N LEU A 211 -9.93 1.19 -14.84
CA LEU A 211 -10.53 0.07 -14.12
C LEU A 211 -10.20 -1.21 -14.89
N PRO A 212 -10.09 -2.36 -14.20
CA PRO A 212 -10.09 -3.66 -14.84
C PRO A 212 -11.33 -3.83 -15.75
N SER A 213 -11.17 -4.50 -16.88
CA SER A 213 -12.22 -4.65 -17.90
C SER A 213 -13.41 -5.49 -17.43
N ARG A 214 -13.23 -6.33 -16.40
CA ARG A 214 -14.26 -7.20 -15.83
C ARG A 214 -14.49 -6.91 -14.35
N PRO A 215 -15.75 -6.88 -13.86
CA PRO A 215 -16.03 -6.82 -12.44
C PRO A 215 -15.38 -7.99 -11.69
N GLY A 216 -14.77 -7.71 -10.53
CA GLY A 216 -14.12 -8.70 -9.67
C GLY A 216 -12.71 -9.12 -10.09
N MET A 217 -12.22 -8.66 -11.25
CA MET A 217 -10.81 -8.82 -11.65
C MET A 217 -9.95 -7.79 -10.91
N ASP A 218 -8.86 -8.22 -10.29
CA ASP A 218 -7.89 -7.30 -9.66
C ASP A 218 -6.78 -6.89 -10.66
N TRP A 219 -6.02 -5.85 -10.34
CA TRP A 219 -4.94 -5.38 -11.23
C TRP A 219 -3.77 -6.38 -11.34
N CYS A 220 -3.59 -7.28 -10.37
CA CYS A 220 -2.63 -8.38 -10.51
C CYS A 220 -3.14 -9.40 -11.54
N ASP A 221 -4.44 -9.69 -11.59
CA ASP A 221 -5.03 -10.53 -12.64
C ASP A 221 -4.87 -9.89 -14.03
N VAL A 222 -5.07 -8.58 -14.15
CA VAL A 222 -4.85 -7.83 -15.41
C VAL A 222 -3.41 -8.01 -15.89
N LEU A 223 -2.43 -7.82 -15.00
CA LEU A 223 -1.01 -8.01 -15.32
C LEU A 223 -0.71 -9.45 -15.76
N ASN A 224 -1.24 -10.44 -15.04
CA ASN A 224 -0.96 -11.85 -15.29
C ASN A 224 -1.72 -12.42 -16.51
N THR A 225 -2.75 -11.72 -17.01
CA THR A 225 -3.52 -12.13 -18.20
C THR A 225 -3.06 -11.44 -19.48
N SER A 226 -2.23 -10.40 -19.38
CA SER A 226 -1.68 -9.67 -20.54
C SER A 226 -0.52 -10.38 -21.26
N GLU A 227 -0.19 -11.64 -20.95
CA GLU A 227 0.64 -12.47 -21.84
C GLU A 227 -0.17 -12.88 -23.09
N GLY A 228 -0.06 -12.09 -24.17
CA GLY A 228 -0.53 -12.50 -25.50
C GLY A 228 -1.15 -11.42 -26.40
N GLY A 229 -0.80 -10.14 -26.22
CA GLY A 229 -1.31 -9.06 -27.09
C GLY A 229 -0.19 -8.26 -27.76
N GLU A 230 0.62 -8.89 -28.61
CA GLU A 230 1.36 -8.16 -29.65
C GLU A 230 0.37 -7.67 -30.73
N ALA A 231 0.29 -6.35 -30.91
CA ALA A 231 0.35 -5.63 -32.20
C ALA A 231 0.14 -4.13 -31.97
#